data_AF-A0A7Y3EWK0-F1
#
_entry.id   AF-A0A7Y3EWK0-F1
#
_cell.length_a   1.000
_cell.length_b   1.000
_cell.length_c   1.000
_cell.angle_alpha   90.00
_cell.angle_beta   90.00
_cell.angle_gamma   90.00
#
_symmetry.space_group_name_H-M   'P 1'
#
loop_
_entity.id
_entity.type
_entity.pdbx_description
1 polymer ?
#
loop_
_entity_poly.entity_id
_entity_poly.type
_entity_poly.pdbx_seq_one_letter_code
_entity_poly.pdbx_strand_id
1 'polypeptide(L)'
;MTEKKNVVLTIPEPKKTGLKEVPYPKIVSGYAMVEVEIAPICIEHQVYKEHRMEWHSDEEHQGHEGVGTICEVTSGSKFKVGDRVIVYQGNPCGECFVCQRGLSPTHCMSIPYEALTDSQTPDTVLDILDGKTAMEIPGGLLSIEKDCCSESGGFGFNKYRIAPEGMIQKIPESLSFRYAALA
;
A
#
# COMPACT_ATOMS: atom_id res chain seq x y z
N MET A 1 -8.45 28.24 -4.25
CA MET A 1 -7.61 27.36 -3.40
C MET A 1 -6.98 26.35 -4.33
N THR A 2 -5.66 26.17 -4.31
CA THR A 2 -5.00 25.14 -5.11
C THR A 2 -5.47 23.77 -4.63
N GLU A 3 -5.91 22.93 -5.55
CA GLU A 3 -6.32 21.56 -5.25
C GLU A 3 -5.12 20.81 -4.67
N LYS A 4 -5.29 20.19 -3.49
CA LYS A 4 -4.25 19.37 -2.89
C LYS A 4 -3.93 18.22 -3.86
N LYS A 5 -2.66 17.91 -4.08
CA LYS A 5 -2.19 16.81 -4.94
C LYS A 5 -1.39 15.81 -4.11
N ASN A 6 -1.26 14.60 -4.64
CA ASN A 6 -0.34 13.59 -4.14
C ASN A 6 0.86 13.49 -5.09
N VAL A 7 1.97 12.98 -4.57
CA VAL A 7 3.21 12.79 -5.34
C VAL A 7 3.63 11.35 -5.16
N VAL A 8 3.90 10.67 -6.27
CA VAL A 8 4.33 9.27 -6.29
C VAL A 8 5.72 9.16 -6.90
N LEU A 9 6.55 8.26 -6.36
CA LEU A 9 7.80 7.88 -7.00
C LEU A 9 7.51 6.84 -8.08
N THR A 10 7.99 7.11 -9.30
CA THR A 10 7.81 6.24 -10.46
C THR A 10 9.13 5.60 -10.89
N ILE A 11 9.06 4.39 -11.44
CA ILE A 11 10.19 3.70 -12.10
C ILE A 11 9.76 3.35 -13.55
N PRO A 12 9.75 4.33 -14.47
CA PRO A 12 9.20 4.14 -15.82
C PRO A 12 10.08 3.28 -16.73
N GLU A 13 11.39 3.18 -16.44
CA GLU A 13 12.32 2.35 -17.20
C GLU A 13 13.53 1.96 -16.33
N PRO A 14 14.30 0.93 -16.68
CA PRO A 14 15.51 0.56 -15.96
C PRO A 14 16.43 1.75 -15.67
N LYS A 15 16.83 1.84 -14.41
CA LYS A 15 17.76 2.82 -13.85
C LYS A 15 17.27 4.27 -13.89
N LYS A 16 15.95 4.47 -14.03
CA LYS A 16 15.34 5.79 -14.00
C LYS A 16 14.26 5.85 -12.94
N THR A 17 14.32 6.91 -12.14
CA THR A 17 13.24 7.29 -11.23
C THR A 17 12.64 8.63 -11.64
N GLY A 18 11.40 8.85 -11.28
CA GLY A 18 10.68 10.10 -11.46
C GLY A 18 9.76 10.39 -10.29
N LEU A 19 9.24 11.61 -10.26
CA LEU A 19 8.12 11.97 -9.40
C LEU A 19 6.96 12.38 -10.31
N LYS A 20 5.76 11.90 -9.99
CA LYS A 20 4.54 12.25 -10.71
C LYS A 20 3.53 12.84 -9.75
N GLU A 21 2.95 13.98 -10.12
CA GLU A 21 1.80 14.53 -9.41
C GLU A 21 0.52 13.81 -9.85
N VAL A 22 -0.26 13.37 -8.88
CA VAL A 22 -1.55 12.67 -9.09
C VAL A 22 -2.61 13.28 -8.17
N PRO A 23 -3.91 13.01 -8.40
CA PRO A 23 -4.97 13.52 -7.53
C PRO A 23 -4.77 13.11 -6.07
N TYR A 24 -5.16 13.99 -5.14
CA TYR A 24 -5.07 13.67 -3.72
C TYR A 24 -5.98 12.48 -3.38
N PRO A 25 -5.46 11.48 -2.65
CA PRO A 25 -6.21 10.28 -2.35
C PRO A 25 -7.42 10.55 -1.47
N LYS A 26 -8.43 9.70 -1.61
CA LYS A 26 -9.67 9.74 -0.80
C LYS A 26 -9.64 8.61 0.21
N ILE A 27 -10.27 8.82 1.37
CA ILE A 27 -10.44 7.78 2.39
C ILE A 27 -11.91 7.60 2.76
N VAL A 28 -12.26 6.37 3.13
CA VAL A 28 -13.58 6.00 3.68
C VAL A 28 -13.43 5.44 5.10
N SER A 29 -14.55 5.12 5.76
CA SER A 29 -14.50 4.52 7.11
C SER A 29 -13.72 3.21 7.11
N GLY A 30 -12.89 3.00 8.15
CA GLY A 30 -11.97 1.87 8.23
C GLY A 30 -10.58 2.12 7.62
N TYR A 31 -10.36 3.30 7.03
CA TYR A 31 -9.06 3.73 6.49
C TYR A 31 -8.63 5.06 7.11
N ALA A 32 -7.33 5.28 7.18
CA ALA A 32 -6.72 6.54 7.55
C ALA A 32 -5.70 6.99 6.50
N MET A 33 -5.48 8.30 6.41
CA MET A 33 -4.45 8.86 5.54
C MET A 33 -3.16 9.07 6.33
N VAL A 34 -2.07 8.52 5.82
CA VAL A 34 -0.73 8.70 6.36
C VAL A 34 0.07 9.61 5.42
N GLU A 35 0.61 10.70 5.95
CA GLU A 35 1.72 11.40 5.28
C GLU A 35 2.99 10.60 5.57
N VAL A 36 3.53 9.99 4.52
CA VAL A 36 4.66 9.06 4.59
C VAL A 36 5.93 9.84 4.87
N GLU A 37 6.67 9.40 5.89
CA GLU A 37 8.00 9.92 6.21
C GLU A 37 9.09 9.08 5.54
N ILE A 38 8.99 7.75 5.68
CA ILE A 38 9.93 6.79 5.11
C ILE A 38 9.15 5.59 4.59
N ALA A 39 9.38 5.26 3.32
CA ALA A 39 9.02 3.97 2.75
C ALA A 39 10.31 3.17 2.49
N PRO A 40 10.46 1.95 3.07
CA PRO A 40 11.60 1.10 2.81
C PRO A 40 11.54 0.51 1.40
N ILE A 41 12.70 0.09 0.89
CA ILE A 41 12.82 -0.66 -0.37
C ILE A 41 12.89 -2.14 0.00
N CYS A 42 12.04 -2.95 -0.62
CA CYS A 42 12.02 -4.39 -0.52
C CYS A 42 12.67 -5.00 -1.78
N ILE A 43 11.86 -5.34 -2.78
CA ILE A 43 12.32 -5.94 -4.05
C ILE A 43 12.41 -4.93 -5.19
N GLU A 44 12.05 -3.66 -4.98
CA GLU A 44 12.02 -2.62 -6.01
C GLU A 44 13.43 -2.33 -6.60
N HIS A 45 14.49 -2.83 -5.98
CA HIS A 45 15.83 -2.83 -6.59
C HIS A 45 15.89 -3.63 -7.91
N GLN A 46 15.04 -4.65 -8.09
CA GLN A 46 14.94 -5.43 -9.32
C GLN A 46 14.11 -4.71 -10.36
N VAL A 47 13.01 -4.07 -9.94
CA VAL A 47 12.23 -3.15 -10.77
C VAL A 47 13.14 -2.04 -11.32
N TYR A 48 13.94 -1.43 -10.46
CA TYR A 48 14.89 -0.39 -10.86
C TYR A 48 15.98 -0.92 -11.81
N LYS A 49 16.52 -2.13 -11.62
CA LYS A 49 17.63 -2.63 -12.45
C LYS A 49 17.18 -3.24 -13.78
N GLU A 50 16.08 -3.97 -13.75
CA GLU A 50 15.66 -4.94 -14.78
C GLU A 50 14.22 -4.74 -15.24
N HIS A 51 13.46 -3.83 -14.61
CA HIS A 51 12.02 -3.63 -14.85
C HIS A 51 11.18 -4.90 -14.62
N ARG A 52 11.68 -5.77 -13.74
CA ARG A 52 11.00 -7.01 -13.34
C ARG A 52 9.94 -6.69 -12.27
N MET A 53 8.70 -6.48 -12.72
CA MET A 53 7.55 -6.21 -11.85
C MET A 53 7.03 -7.49 -11.18
N GLU A 54 6.52 -7.36 -9.95
CA GLU A 54 5.70 -8.41 -9.32
C GLU A 54 4.24 -8.23 -9.69
N TRP A 55 3.43 -9.26 -9.51
CA TRP A 55 2.00 -9.26 -9.81
C TRP A 55 1.20 -8.12 -9.15
N HIS A 56 1.73 -7.50 -8.09
CA HIS A 56 1.07 -6.40 -7.36
C HIS A 56 1.69 -5.02 -7.55
N SER A 57 2.57 -4.77 -8.52
CA SER A 57 3.23 -3.47 -8.66
C SER A 57 3.56 -3.10 -10.11
N ASP A 58 3.38 -1.84 -10.49
CA ASP A 58 3.73 -1.33 -11.82
C ASP A 58 4.63 -0.09 -11.74
N GLU A 59 4.94 0.55 -12.87
CA GLU A 59 5.82 1.71 -12.95
C GLU A 59 5.49 2.87 -11.98
N GLU A 60 4.23 3.02 -11.57
CA GLU A 60 3.74 4.10 -10.70
C GLU A 60 3.26 3.61 -9.32
N HIS A 61 3.06 2.30 -9.18
CA HIS A 61 2.49 1.66 -8.00
C HIS A 61 3.52 0.77 -7.28
N GLN A 62 4.48 1.41 -6.60
CA GLN A 62 5.60 0.76 -5.92
C GLN A 62 5.57 0.95 -4.40
N GLY A 63 6.22 0.02 -3.68
CA GLY A 63 6.29 0.03 -2.21
C GLY A 63 5.03 -0.52 -1.55
N HIS A 64 5.21 -1.23 -0.45
CA HIS A 64 4.12 -1.85 0.32
C HIS A 64 4.15 -1.54 1.82
N GLU A 65 5.22 -0.93 2.32
CA GLU A 65 5.42 -0.63 3.74
C GLU A 65 5.73 0.85 3.93
N GLY A 66 5.66 1.32 5.18
CA GLY A 66 6.14 2.65 5.50
C GLY A 66 5.84 3.09 6.92
N VAL A 67 6.43 4.21 7.29
CA VAL A 67 6.15 4.91 8.54
C VAL A 67 5.82 6.36 8.25
N GLY A 68 5.03 6.97 9.11
CA GLY A 68 4.64 8.36 8.93
C GLY A 68 3.69 8.86 9.98
N THR A 69 2.99 9.94 9.64
CA THR A 69 2.05 10.61 10.54
C THR A 69 0.65 10.59 9.94
N ILE A 70 -0.34 10.25 10.74
CA ILE A 70 -1.75 10.33 10.34
C ILE A 70 -2.09 11.80 10.06
N CYS A 71 -2.52 12.11 8.84
CA CYS A 71 -2.85 13.48 8.41
C CYS A 71 -4.34 13.69 8.12
N GLU A 72 -5.11 12.61 7.96
CA GLU A 72 -6.58 12.65 7.77
C GLU A 72 -7.21 11.36 8.30
N VAL A 73 -8.39 11.47 8.90
CA VAL A 73 -9.20 10.34 9.38
C VAL A 73 -10.68 10.62 9.13
N THR A 74 -11.48 9.56 9.06
CA THR A 74 -12.95 9.66 9.03
C THR A 74 -13.53 9.64 10.44
N SER A 75 -14.81 10.02 10.58
CA SER A 75 -15.51 9.96 11.86
C SER A 75 -15.57 8.52 12.38
N GLY A 76 -15.25 8.32 13.67
CA GLY A 76 -15.22 7.00 14.30
C GLY A 76 -13.88 6.26 14.17
N SER A 77 -12.87 6.86 13.52
CA SER A 77 -11.52 6.30 13.47
C SER A 77 -10.95 6.06 14.87
N LYS A 78 -10.22 4.95 15.04
CA LYS A 78 -9.47 4.68 16.29
C LYS A 78 -8.17 5.49 16.38
N PHE A 79 -7.78 6.18 15.31
CA PHE A 79 -6.61 7.05 15.24
C PHE A 79 -7.01 8.52 15.26
N LYS A 80 -6.03 9.39 15.52
CA LYS A 80 -6.19 10.84 15.38
C LYS A 80 -5.08 11.42 14.52
N VAL A 81 -5.38 12.55 13.87
CA VAL A 81 -4.37 13.35 13.17
C VAL A 81 -3.23 13.68 14.13
N GLY A 82 -2.00 13.51 13.66
CA GLY A 82 -0.77 13.64 14.44
C GLY A 82 -0.27 12.35 15.08
N ASP A 83 -1.07 11.26 15.08
CA ASP A 83 -0.56 9.97 15.53
C ASP A 83 0.57 9.48 14.61
N ARG A 84 1.68 9.06 15.21
CA ARG A 84 2.83 8.48 14.51
C ARG A 84 2.64 6.98 14.39
N VAL A 85 2.88 6.45 13.18
CA VAL A 85 2.46 5.07 12.85
C VAL A 85 3.46 4.34 11.97
N ILE A 86 3.42 3.02 12.09
CA ILE A 86 3.90 2.05 11.09
C ILE A 86 2.69 1.56 10.29
N VAL A 87 2.86 1.40 8.99
CA VAL A 87 1.90 0.79 8.07
C VAL A 87 2.50 -0.52 7.57
N TYR A 88 1.87 -1.62 7.97
CA TYR A 88 2.24 -2.96 7.51
C TYR A 88 1.85 -3.20 6.05
N GLN A 89 2.48 -4.18 5.44
CA GLN A 89 2.24 -4.57 4.05
C GLN A 89 0.89 -5.25 3.81
N GLY A 90 0.21 -4.84 2.73
CA GLY A 90 -0.98 -5.49 2.18
C GLY A 90 -2.33 -4.92 2.63
N ASN A 91 -3.40 -5.59 2.21
CA ASN A 91 -4.79 -5.26 2.54
C ASN A 91 -5.57 -6.52 3.00
N PRO A 92 -5.19 -7.17 4.12
CA PRO A 92 -5.84 -8.41 4.55
C PRO A 92 -7.33 -8.19 4.84
N CYS A 93 -8.17 -9.19 4.55
CA CYS A 93 -9.63 -9.06 4.62
C CYS A 93 -10.18 -8.85 6.03
N GLY A 94 -9.41 -9.14 7.08
CA GLY A 94 -9.85 -8.97 8.47
C GLY A 94 -10.82 -10.06 8.97
N GLU A 95 -11.36 -10.90 8.08
CA GLU A 95 -12.44 -11.84 8.40
C GLU A 95 -12.06 -13.33 8.30
N CYS A 96 -10.98 -13.68 7.60
CA CYS A 96 -10.55 -15.08 7.48
C CYS A 96 -9.89 -15.61 8.76
N PHE A 97 -9.73 -16.93 8.85
CA PHE A 97 -9.10 -17.61 10.00
C PHE A 97 -7.73 -17.01 10.37
N VAL A 98 -6.91 -16.71 9.36
CA VAL A 98 -5.57 -16.14 9.55
C VAL A 98 -5.64 -14.73 10.16
N CYS A 99 -6.54 -13.89 9.63
CA CYS A 99 -6.74 -12.52 10.11
C CYS A 99 -7.35 -12.48 11.52
N GLN A 100 -8.42 -13.24 11.78
CA GLN A 100 -9.11 -13.24 13.07
C GLN A 100 -8.24 -13.76 14.22
N ARG A 101 -7.24 -14.60 13.92
CA ARG A 101 -6.29 -15.13 14.90
C ARG A 101 -4.98 -14.36 14.98
N GLY A 102 -4.82 -13.30 14.18
CA GLY A 102 -3.60 -12.49 14.15
C GLY A 102 -2.35 -13.28 13.79
N LEU A 103 -2.48 -14.32 12.93
CA LEU A 103 -1.35 -15.19 12.61
C LEU A 103 -0.34 -14.49 11.70
N SER A 104 -0.83 -13.86 10.61
CA SER A 104 -0.01 -13.06 9.71
C SER A 104 -0.91 -12.30 8.72
N PRO A 105 -0.77 -10.97 8.56
CA PRO A 105 -1.52 -10.24 7.54
C PRO A 105 -1.12 -10.64 6.10
N THR A 106 0.11 -11.14 5.90
CA THR A 106 0.64 -11.55 4.58
C THR A 106 0.28 -12.98 4.19
N HIS A 107 -0.55 -13.66 4.97
CA HIS A 107 -1.05 -14.99 4.63
C HIS A 107 -2.59 -15.00 4.65
N CYS A 108 -3.18 -13.84 4.38
CA CYS A 108 -4.62 -13.68 4.26
C CYS A 108 -5.17 -14.68 3.24
N MET A 109 -6.19 -15.46 3.63
CA MET A 109 -6.79 -16.47 2.75
C MET A 109 -7.58 -15.89 1.58
N SER A 110 -7.88 -14.59 1.60
CA SER A 110 -8.51 -13.92 0.45
C SER A 110 -7.52 -13.67 -0.69
N ILE A 111 -6.22 -13.78 -0.43
CA ILE A 111 -5.18 -13.72 -1.46
C ILE A 111 -5.01 -15.14 -2.01
N PRO A 112 -5.33 -15.40 -3.29
CA PRO A 112 -5.22 -16.71 -3.93
C PRO A 112 -3.76 -17.00 -4.30
N TYR A 113 -2.90 -17.21 -3.30
CA TYR A 113 -1.48 -17.47 -3.49
C TYR A 113 -1.22 -18.67 -4.41
N GLU A 114 -2.11 -19.65 -4.43
CA GLU A 114 -2.00 -20.83 -5.30
C GLU A 114 -2.13 -20.49 -6.80
N ALA A 115 -2.73 -19.33 -7.12
CA ALA A 115 -2.85 -18.81 -8.47
C ALA A 115 -1.73 -17.81 -8.85
N LEU A 116 -0.91 -17.40 -7.87
CA LEU A 116 0.20 -16.49 -8.05
C LEU A 116 1.52 -17.27 -8.04
N THR A 117 2.20 -17.26 -9.17
CA THR A 117 3.55 -17.81 -9.33
C THR A 117 4.52 -16.68 -9.67
N ASP A 118 5.82 -16.97 -9.71
CA ASP A 118 6.84 -15.99 -10.09
C ASP A 118 6.77 -15.51 -11.56
N SER A 119 5.83 -16.06 -12.34
CA SER A 119 5.64 -15.73 -13.76
C SER A 119 4.57 -14.65 -14.02
N GLN A 120 3.72 -14.34 -13.04
CA GLN A 120 2.66 -13.35 -13.21
C GLN A 120 3.23 -11.93 -13.14
N THR A 121 2.89 -11.14 -14.15
CA THR A 121 3.04 -9.69 -14.17
C THR A 121 1.73 -9.01 -13.71
N PRO A 122 1.74 -7.71 -13.38
CA PRO A 122 0.52 -6.97 -13.00
C PRO A 122 -0.63 -7.12 -14.00
N ASP A 123 -0.32 -7.18 -15.29
CA ASP A 123 -1.29 -7.27 -16.40
C ASP A 123 -1.77 -8.70 -16.66
N THR A 124 -1.25 -9.70 -15.95
CA THR A 124 -1.65 -11.09 -16.17
C THR A 124 -3.12 -11.28 -15.78
N VAL A 125 -3.96 -11.65 -16.73
CA VAL A 125 -5.38 -11.95 -16.49
C VAL A 125 -5.52 -13.30 -15.80
N LEU A 126 -6.26 -13.35 -14.71
CA LEU A 126 -6.47 -14.56 -13.91
C LEU A 126 -7.95 -14.97 -13.90
N ASP A 127 -8.23 -16.20 -14.34
CA ASP A 127 -9.59 -16.75 -14.37
C ASP A 127 -10.25 -16.78 -12.98
N ILE A 128 -9.45 -17.01 -11.93
CA ILE A 128 -9.93 -17.01 -10.53
C ILE A 128 -10.41 -15.63 -10.06
N LEU A 129 -10.06 -14.56 -10.79
CA LEU A 129 -10.49 -13.19 -10.50
C LEU A 129 -11.57 -12.71 -11.47
N ASP A 130 -12.33 -13.62 -12.08
CA ASP A 130 -13.36 -13.32 -13.08
C ASP A 130 -12.83 -12.48 -14.26
N GLY A 131 -11.61 -12.80 -14.72
CA GLY A 131 -10.97 -12.12 -15.86
C GLY A 131 -10.31 -10.79 -15.52
N LYS A 132 -10.18 -10.45 -14.23
CA LYS A 132 -9.36 -9.31 -13.76
C LYS A 132 -7.87 -9.62 -13.81
N THR A 133 -7.05 -8.57 -13.76
CA THR A 133 -5.59 -8.72 -13.73
C THR A 133 -5.08 -9.08 -12.34
N ALA A 134 -3.86 -9.63 -12.27
CA ALA A 134 -3.22 -10.02 -11.03
C ALA A 134 -3.04 -8.84 -10.06
N MET A 135 -2.88 -7.62 -10.59
CA MET A 135 -2.82 -6.39 -9.79
C MET A 135 -4.10 -6.13 -8.99
N GLU A 136 -5.24 -6.66 -9.45
CA GLU A 136 -6.56 -6.47 -8.84
C GLU A 136 -6.88 -7.48 -7.74
N ILE A 137 -5.90 -8.24 -7.26
CA ILE A 137 -6.14 -9.31 -6.29
C ILE A 137 -6.78 -8.79 -4.99
N PRO A 138 -7.73 -9.53 -4.39
CA PRO A 138 -8.22 -9.25 -3.06
C PRO A 138 -7.08 -9.40 -2.03
N GLY A 139 -6.58 -8.27 -1.53
CA GLY A 139 -5.44 -8.20 -0.61
C GLY A 139 -4.18 -7.53 -1.16
N GLY A 140 -4.15 -7.27 -2.47
CA GLY A 140 -3.17 -6.40 -3.11
C GLY A 140 -3.46 -4.93 -2.84
N LEU A 141 -2.46 -4.06 -3.01
CA LEU A 141 -2.58 -2.65 -2.62
C LEU A 141 -3.52 -1.84 -3.51
N LEU A 142 -3.69 -2.21 -4.78
CA LEU A 142 -4.65 -1.57 -5.68
C LEU A 142 -6.10 -1.73 -5.17
N SER A 143 -6.39 -2.79 -4.40
CA SER A 143 -7.71 -2.94 -3.79
C SER A 143 -8.03 -1.81 -2.80
N ILE A 144 -7.01 -1.25 -2.11
CA ILE A 144 -7.19 -0.12 -1.20
C ILE A 144 -7.74 1.11 -1.95
N GLU A 145 -7.19 1.39 -3.12
CA GLU A 145 -7.63 2.52 -3.95
C GLU A 145 -9.06 2.32 -4.45
N LYS A 146 -9.39 1.09 -4.87
CA LYS A 146 -10.74 0.72 -5.30
C LYS A 146 -11.77 0.84 -4.19
N ASP A 147 -11.46 0.30 -3.01
CA ASP A 147 -12.34 0.36 -1.85
C ASP A 147 -12.63 1.81 -1.44
N CYS A 148 -11.65 2.70 -1.63
CA CYS A 148 -11.77 4.13 -1.34
C CYS A 148 -12.27 4.98 -2.51
N CYS A 149 -12.52 4.39 -3.69
CA CYS A 149 -12.81 5.14 -4.93
C CYS A 149 -11.78 6.26 -5.21
N SER A 150 -10.51 5.93 -4.97
CA SER A 150 -9.35 6.80 -5.08
C SER A 150 -8.54 6.49 -6.33
N GLU A 151 -7.89 7.50 -6.89
CA GLU A 151 -7.01 7.38 -8.08
C GLU A 151 -5.52 7.24 -7.70
N SER A 152 -5.21 7.31 -6.40
CA SER A 152 -3.87 7.09 -5.86
C SER A 152 -3.94 6.70 -4.39
N GLY A 153 -2.77 6.48 -3.78
CA GLY A 153 -2.61 6.34 -2.34
C GLY A 153 -2.59 4.91 -1.81
N GLY A 154 -2.78 3.87 -2.61
CA GLY A 154 -2.73 2.48 -2.12
C GLY A 154 -1.32 2.01 -1.73
N PHE A 155 -0.29 2.64 -2.32
CA PHE A 155 1.08 2.12 -2.35
C PHE A 155 2.05 2.92 -1.46
N GLY A 156 3.14 2.27 -1.04
CA GLY A 156 4.14 2.80 -0.11
C GLY A 156 4.89 4.02 -0.61
N PHE A 157 5.14 4.13 -1.91
CA PHE A 157 5.92 5.24 -2.49
C PHE A 157 5.08 6.47 -2.82
N ASN A 158 3.88 6.58 -2.23
CA ASN A 158 3.06 7.78 -2.25
C ASN A 158 3.46 8.71 -1.09
N LYS A 159 3.46 10.03 -1.34
CA LYS A 159 3.56 11.02 -0.24
C LYS A 159 2.39 10.88 0.74
N TYR A 160 1.19 10.73 0.22
CA TYR A 160 -0.02 10.48 1.00
C TYR A 160 -0.53 9.08 0.69
N ARG A 161 -0.55 8.22 1.70
CA ARG A 161 -0.94 6.83 1.60
C ARG A 161 -2.22 6.56 2.38
N ILE A 162 -3.16 5.91 1.71
CA ILE A 162 -4.33 5.29 2.31
C ILE A 162 -3.87 4.01 3.01
N ALA A 163 -4.20 3.88 4.29
CA ALA A 163 -3.88 2.69 5.07
C ALA A 163 -5.15 2.14 5.73
N PRO A 164 -5.47 0.84 5.53
CA PRO A 164 -6.52 0.19 6.32
C PRO A 164 -6.17 0.27 7.80
N GLU A 165 -7.10 0.69 8.65
CA GLU A 165 -6.83 0.90 10.08
C GLU A 165 -6.35 -0.37 10.80
N GLY A 166 -6.71 -1.55 10.29
CA GLY A 166 -6.21 -2.85 10.78
C GLY A 166 -4.71 -3.08 10.52
N MET A 167 -4.13 -2.34 9.58
CA MET A 167 -2.73 -2.45 9.14
C MET A 167 -1.82 -1.37 9.74
N ILE A 168 -2.37 -0.53 10.60
CA ILE A 168 -1.66 0.59 11.21
C ILE A 168 -1.35 0.25 12.66
N GLN A 169 -0.11 0.47 13.07
CA GLN A 169 0.31 0.37 14.47
C GLN A 169 0.90 1.70 14.94
N LYS A 170 0.42 2.21 16.08
CA LYS A 170 0.97 3.42 16.68
C LYS A 170 2.37 3.15 17.24
N ILE A 171 3.25 4.12 17.06
CA ILE A 171 4.58 4.13 17.66
C ILE A 171 4.70 5.23 18.72
N PRO A 172 5.53 5.05 19.76
CA PRO A 172 5.76 6.07 20.77
C PRO A 172 6.60 7.22 20.21
N GLU A 173 6.43 8.42 20.77
CA GLU A 173 7.20 9.62 20.36
C GLU A 173 8.72 9.45 20.46
N SER A 174 9.18 8.61 21.39
CA SER A 174 10.59 8.30 21.61
C SER A 174 11.21 7.45 20.48
N LEU A 175 10.40 6.77 19.67
CA LEU A 175 10.89 5.97 18.55
C LEU A 175 10.96 6.83 17.29
N SER A 176 12.16 7.06 16.77
CA SER A 176 12.34 7.79 15.52
C SER A 176 11.79 7.01 14.32
N PHE A 177 11.30 7.72 13.30
CA PHE A 177 10.82 7.08 12.08
C PHE A 177 11.90 6.24 11.39
N ARG A 178 13.16 6.67 11.45
CA ARG A 178 14.29 5.89 10.91
C ARG A 178 14.39 4.48 11.50
N TYR A 179 14.19 4.34 12.81
CA TYR A 179 14.24 3.02 13.46
C TYR A 179 12.91 2.29 13.37
N ALA A 180 11.79 3.01 13.39
CA ALA A 180 10.48 2.41 13.16
C ALA A 180 10.35 1.78 11.77
N ALA A 181 11.00 2.35 10.75
CA ALA A 181 11.01 1.82 9.38
C ALA A 181 11.82 0.52 9.21
N LEU A 182 12.44 0.01 10.28
CA LEU A 182 13.12 -1.29 10.31
C LEU A 182 12.22 -2.42 10.84
N ALA A 183 11.00 -2.08 11.30
CA ALA A 183 10.07 -3.00 11.95
C ALA A 183 9.30 -3.88 10.97
#